data_AF-A0A4Y9R5M8-F1
#
_entry.id   AF-A0A4Y9R5M8-F1
#
_cell.length_a   1.000
_cell.length_b   1.000
_cell.length_c   1.000
_cell.angle_alpha   90.00
_cell.angle_beta   90.00
_cell.angle_gamma   90.00
#
_symmetry.space_group_name_H-M   'P 1'
#
loop_
_entity.id
_entity.type
_entity.pdbx_description
1 polymer ?
#
loop_
_entity_poly.entity_id
_entity_poly.type
_entity_poly.pdbx_seq_one_letter_code
_entity_poly.pdbx_strand_id
1 'polypeptide(L)'
;MSIEHDFFGLLDGDDGELHWSEGVDAGDQYVDVDLRAPSEQSVTDEALDVAAAMVNSLEQLDSRAREAFVAEIGQEGSNAMLYLTSQFSELDPEILAESLDYDSGDRDIDVLRSLKLLRVGFHPHHSGSEEQFAVFEYALAPDESDSILSASFDMRGDVVSTDVDA
;
A
#
# COMPACT_ATOMS: atom_id res chain seq x y z
N MET A 1 -25.49 -9.13 8.99
CA MET A 1 -25.48 -10.54 9.47
C MET A 1 -24.01 -10.77 9.72
N SER A 2 -23.57 -10.59 10.96
CA SER A 2 -22.14 -10.37 11.24
C SER A 2 -21.29 -11.58 10.87
N ILE A 3 -20.07 -11.31 10.39
CA ILE A 3 -19.06 -12.32 10.07
C ILE A 3 -18.09 -12.39 11.25
N GLU A 4 -17.83 -13.58 11.78
CA GLU A 4 -16.81 -13.80 12.80
C GLU A 4 -15.58 -14.41 12.12
N HIS A 5 -14.43 -13.72 12.23
CA HIS A 5 -13.16 -14.15 11.65
C HIS A 5 -12.08 -14.17 12.71
N ASP A 6 -11.16 -15.14 12.66
CA ASP A 6 -10.13 -15.33 13.69
C ASP A 6 -9.19 -14.12 13.82
N PHE A 7 -8.86 -13.47 12.70
CA PHE A 7 -7.99 -12.29 12.68
C PHE A 7 -8.76 -10.98 12.90
N PHE A 8 -9.86 -10.77 12.19
CA PHE A 8 -10.59 -9.49 12.19
C PHE A 8 -11.63 -9.40 13.32
N GLY A 9 -11.85 -10.48 14.05
CA GLY A 9 -12.88 -10.59 15.06
C GLY A 9 -14.27 -10.52 14.45
N LEU A 10 -15.17 -9.79 15.12
CA LEU A 10 -16.53 -9.58 14.64
C LEU A 10 -16.57 -8.43 13.64
N LEU A 11 -16.83 -8.75 12.39
CA LEU A 11 -17.09 -7.83 11.30
C LEU A 11 -18.61 -7.62 11.20
N ASP A 12 -19.06 -6.41 11.53
CA ASP A 12 -20.46 -5.98 11.37
C ASP A 12 -20.45 -4.72 10.51
N GLY A 13 -21.34 -4.70 9.50
CA GLY A 13 -21.42 -3.57 8.59
C GLY A 13 -22.20 -2.40 9.19
N ASP A 14 -21.66 -1.18 9.10
CA ASP A 14 -22.43 0.03 9.39
C ASP A 14 -23.11 0.52 8.10
N ASP A 15 -24.40 0.82 8.18
CA ASP A 15 -25.22 1.28 7.04
C ASP A 15 -25.18 0.37 5.77
N GLY A 16 -24.80 -0.90 5.93
CA GLY A 16 -24.73 -1.91 4.87
C GLY A 16 -23.35 -2.10 4.24
N GLU A 17 -22.37 -1.26 4.58
CA GLU A 17 -20.97 -1.40 4.16
C GLU A 17 -20.14 -2.04 5.25
N LEU A 18 -19.21 -2.91 4.86
CA LEU A 18 -18.27 -3.53 5.79
C LEU A 18 -17.02 -2.65 5.91
N HIS A 19 -16.69 -2.25 7.13
CA HIS A 19 -15.47 -1.49 7.44
C HIS A 19 -14.80 -2.05 8.69
N TRP A 20 -13.51 -2.32 8.59
CA TRP A 20 -12.63 -2.65 9.72
C TRP A 20 -11.33 -1.89 9.57
N SER A 21 -10.73 -1.48 10.67
CA SER A 21 -9.41 -0.82 10.65
C SER A 21 -8.66 -1.05 11.96
N GLU A 22 -7.37 -1.36 11.85
CA GLU A 22 -6.45 -1.49 12.98
C GLU A 22 -5.03 -1.13 12.53
N GLY A 23 -4.22 -0.56 13.42
CA GLY A 23 -2.81 -0.37 13.13
C GLY A 23 -1.99 -1.60 13.54
N VAL A 24 -1.09 -2.03 12.67
CA VAL A 24 -0.29 -3.24 12.83
C VAL A 24 1.20 -2.92 12.77
N ASP A 25 2.01 -3.65 13.54
CA ASP A 25 3.46 -3.59 13.44
C ASP A 25 3.94 -4.47 12.27
N ALA A 26 4.60 -3.85 11.29
CA ALA A 26 5.23 -4.50 10.15
C ALA A 26 6.75 -4.22 10.17
N GLY A 27 7.51 -5.13 10.78
CA GLY A 27 8.94 -4.93 11.01
C GLY A 27 9.18 -3.76 11.96
N ASP A 28 9.84 -2.71 11.44
CA ASP A 28 10.14 -1.47 12.19
C ASP A 28 9.10 -0.35 11.95
N GLN A 29 8.02 -0.63 11.22
CA GLN A 29 6.99 0.34 10.84
C GLN A 29 5.65 0.03 11.50
N TYR A 30 4.91 1.07 11.87
CA TYR A 30 3.51 0.97 12.27
C TYR A 30 2.65 1.40 11.10
N VAL A 31 1.80 0.50 10.61
CA VAL A 31 1.02 0.66 9.37
C VAL A 31 -0.46 0.61 9.69
N ASP A 32 -1.22 1.58 9.19
CA ASP A 32 -2.67 1.55 9.29
C ASP A 32 -3.24 0.57 8.28
N VAL A 33 -3.95 -0.45 8.75
CA VAL A 33 -4.61 -1.43 7.89
C VAL A 33 -6.11 -1.24 7.97
N ASP A 34 -6.77 -1.20 6.83
CA ASP A 34 -8.22 -1.22 6.77
C ASP A 34 -8.75 -2.23 5.76
N LEU A 35 -9.99 -2.66 5.97
CA LEU A 35 -10.71 -3.59 5.14
C LEU A 35 -12.07 -3.00 4.84
N ARG A 36 -12.39 -2.91 3.54
CA ARG A 36 -13.63 -2.30 3.04
C ARG A 36 -14.31 -3.16 2.01
N ALA A 37 -15.61 -3.39 2.19
CA ALA A 37 -16.44 -4.05 1.19
C ALA A 37 -17.84 -3.42 1.12
N PRO A 38 -18.48 -3.42 -0.05
CA PRO A 38 -19.80 -2.82 -0.23
C PRO A 38 -20.91 -3.54 0.53
N SER A 39 -20.69 -4.81 0.92
CA SER A 39 -21.57 -5.54 1.84
C SER A 39 -20.90 -6.78 2.41
N GLU A 40 -21.35 -7.24 3.57
CA GLU A 40 -20.92 -8.51 4.18
C GLU A 40 -21.10 -9.70 3.21
N GLN A 41 -22.17 -9.68 2.39
CA GLN A 41 -22.50 -10.74 1.44
C GLN A 41 -21.57 -10.79 0.22
N SER A 42 -20.79 -9.73 -0.01
CA SER A 42 -19.80 -9.66 -1.10
C SER A 42 -18.44 -10.24 -0.71
N VAL A 43 -18.28 -10.65 0.55
CA VAL A 43 -17.03 -11.13 1.11
C VAL A 43 -17.12 -12.63 1.37
N THR A 44 -16.07 -13.36 1.06
CA THR A 44 -15.94 -14.79 1.35
C THR A 44 -14.95 -15.00 2.51
N ASP A 45 -15.12 -16.09 3.26
CA ASP A 45 -14.17 -16.47 4.30
C ASP A 45 -12.75 -16.64 3.73
N GLU A 46 -12.64 -17.19 2.51
CA GLU A 46 -11.36 -17.33 1.80
C GLU A 46 -10.69 -15.97 1.53
N ALA A 47 -11.46 -14.95 1.14
CA ALA A 47 -10.90 -13.61 0.93
C ALA A 47 -10.42 -12.99 2.25
N LEU A 48 -11.12 -13.24 3.37
CA LEU A 48 -10.67 -12.79 4.68
C LEU A 48 -9.40 -13.53 5.15
N ASP A 49 -9.33 -14.84 4.93
CA ASP A 49 -8.14 -15.64 5.21
C ASP A 49 -6.92 -15.13 4.42
N VAL A 50 -7.11 -14.79 3.14
CA VAL A 50 -6.07 -14.20 2.28
C VAL A 50 -5.65 -12.83 2.79
N ALA A 51 -6.60 -11.94 3.12
CA ALA A 51 -6.28 -10.62 3.67
C ALA A 51 -5.47 -10.75 4.97
N ALA A 52 -5.88 -11.61 5.89
CA ALA A 52 -5.14 -11.88 7.12
C ALA A 52 -3.74 -12.45 6.85
N ALA A 53 -3.60 -13.36 5.89
CA ALA A 53 -2.29 -13.88 5.48
C ALA A 53 -1.37 -12.81 4.89
N MET A 54 -1.93 -11.86 4.12
CA MET A 54 -1.19 -10.72 3.59
C MET A 54 -0.75 -9.75 4.69
N VAL A 55 -1.61 -9.47 5.69
CA VAL A 55 -1.22 -8.67 6.86
C VAL A 55 -0.03 -9.30 7.59
N ASN A 56 -0.03 -10.63 7.74
CA ASN A 56 1.11 -11.35 8.31
C ASN A 56 2.37 -11.39 7.41
N SER A 57 2.25 -10.97 6.15
CA SER A 57 3.32 -11.00 5.14
C SER A 57 3.71 -9.60 4.64
N LEU A 58 3.33 -8.54 5.37
CA LEU A 58 3.48 -7.16 4.93
C LEU A 58 4.92 -6.80 4.55
N GLU A 59 5.93 -7.19 5.33
CA GLU A 59 7.33 -6.91 5.01
C GLU A 59 7.76 -7.48 3.65
N GLN A 60 7.27 -8.66 3.29
CA GLN A 60 7.57 -9.28 2.01
C GLN A 60 6.82 -8.58 0.86
N LEU A 61 5.57 -8.18 1.09
CA LEU A 61 4.77 -7.46 0.09
C LEU A 61 5.27 -6.03 -0.13
N ASP A 62 5.70 -5.35 0.93
CA ASP A 62 6.38 -4.05 0.88
C ASP A 62 7.63 -4.12 -0.02
N SER A 63 8.48 -5.13 0.20
CA SER A 63 9.65 -5.36 -0.66
C SER A 63 9.25 -5.54 -2.14
N ARG A 64 8.17 -6.28 -2.41
CA ARG A 64 7.67 -6.48 -3.78
C ARG A 64 7.13 -5.20 -4.41
N ALA A 65 6.41 -4.38 -3.65
CA ALA A 65 5.93 -3.08 -4.13
C ALA A 65 7.11 -2.17 -4.53
N ARG A 66 8.13 -2.10 -3.66
CA ARG A 66 9.35 -1.30 -3.93
C ARG A 66 10.11 -1.80 -5.15
N GLU A 67 10.21 -3.12 -5.33
CA GLU A 67 10.80 -3.71 -6.53
C GLU A 67 10.02 -3.31 -7.80
N ALA A 68 8.68 -3.28 -7.74
CA ALA A 68 7.85 -2.83 -8.85
C ALA A 68 8.08 -1.35 -9.18
N PHE A 69 8.12 -0.46 -8.18
CA PHE A 69 8.42 0.96 -8.40
C PHE A 69 9.81 1.17 -8.99
N VAL A 70 10.83 0.46 -8.50
CA VAL A 70 12.19 0.55 -9.05
C VAL A 70 12.25 0.06 -10.49
N ALA A 71 11.48 -0.97 -10.85
CA ALA A 71 11.40 -1.47 -12.22
C ALA A 71 10.80 -0.44 -13.20
N GLU A 72 10.00 0.50 -12.71
CA GLU A 72 9.42 1.60 -13.48
C GLU A 72 10.40 2.75 -13.80
N ILE A 73 11.57 2.77 -13.16
CA ILE A 73 12.60 3.78 -13.43
C ILE A 73 13.04 3.71 -14.88
N GLY A 74 13.10 4.87 -15.53
CA GLY A 74 13.49 4.99 -16.94
C GLY A 74 12.38 4.62 -17.93
N GLN A 75 11.19 4.24 -17.46
CA GLN A 75 10.01 4.10 -18.29
C GLN A 75 9.30 5.45 -18.41
N GLU A 76 9.19 5.98 -19.62
CA GLU A 76 8.55 7.28 -19.84
C GLU A 76 7.06 7.24 -19.45
N GLY A 77 6.65 8.15 -18.56
CA GLY A 77 5.27 8.27 -18.12
C GLY A 77 4.81 7.22 -17.10
N SER A 78 5.74 6.48 -16.49
CA SER A 78 5.41 5.59 -15.36
C SER A 78 5.06 6.39 -14.10
N ASN A 79 4.28 5.77 -13.21
CA ASN A 79 3.81 6.40 -11.98
C ASN A 79 4.97 6.71 -11.03
N ALA A 80 5.96 5.81 -10.92
CA ALA A 80 7.16 6.08 -10.14
C ALA A 80 7.94 7.30 -10.66
N MET A 81 8.07 7.48 -11.99
CA MET A 81 8.76 8.64 -12.56
C MET A 81 7.99 9.95 -12.35
N LEU A 82 6.66 9.90 -12.44
CA LEU A 82 5.80 11.06 -12.15
C LEU A 82 5.92 11.48 -10.68
N TYR A 83 5.86 10.51 -9.77
CA TYR A 83 6.05 10.72 -8.34
C TYR A 83 7.42 11.36 -8.05
N LEU A 84 8.52 10.77 -8.52
CA LEU A 84 9.88 11.30 -8.34
C LEU A 84 10.01 12.73 -8.86
N THR A 85 9.40 13.02 -10.02
CA THR A 85 9.41 14.37 -10.61
C THR A 85 8.69 15.39 -9.72
N SER A 86 7.53 15.04 -9.17
CA SER A 86 6.80 15.87 -8.20
C SER A 86 7.67 16.11 -6.96
N GLN A 87 8.19 15.05 -6.34
CA GLN A 87 9.00 15.14 -5.13
C GLN A 87 10.23 16.04 -5.31
N PHE A 88 10.96 15.92 -6.43
CA PHE A 88 12.12 16.77 -6.70
C PHE A 88 11.78 18.22 -7.04
N SER A 89 10.53 18.51 -7.41
CA SER A 89 10.07 19.85 -7.74
C SER A 89 9.47 20.56 -6.53
N GLU A 90 8.83 19.83 -5.63
CA GLU A 90 8.02 20.37 -4.53
C GLU A 90 8.73 20.35 -3.19
N LEU A 91 9.52 19.30 -2.90
CA LEU A 91 10.26 19.23 -1.65
C LEU A 91 11.51 20.09 -1.69
N ASP A 92 11.75 20.80 -0.59
CA ASP A 92 13.02 21.48 -0.37
C ASP A 92 14.18 20.46 -0.39
N PRO A 93 15.32 20.76 -1.07
CA PRO A 93 16.42 19.81 -1.20
C PRO A 93 17.02 19.33 0.12
N GLU A 94 16.94 20.15 1.17
CA GLU A 94 17.38 19.79 2.53
C GLU A 94 16.43 18.77 3.15
N ILE A 95 15.11 19.01 3.12
CA ILE A 95 14.08 18.08 3.61
C ILE A 95 14.15 16.75 2.87
N LEU A 96 14.30 16.81 1.54
CA LEU A 96 14.47 15.63 0.72
C LEU A 96 15.70 14.82 1.15
N ALA A 97 16.85 15.45 1.38
CA ALA A 97 18.05 14.75 1.85
C ALA A 97 17.90 14.17 3.27
N GLU A 98 17.21 14.87 4.16
CA GLU A 98 16.90 14.39 5.52
C GLU A 98 15.91 13.21 5.53
N SER A 99 15.10 13.08 4.47
CA SER A 99 14.11 12.02 4.32
C SER A 99 14.67 10.74 3.70
N LEU A 100 15.93 10.75 3.26
CA LEU A 100 16.58 9.57 2.67
C LEU A 100 17.32 8.77 3.75
N ASP A 101 16.92 7.52 3.91
CA ASP A 101 17.61 6.56 4.78
C ASP A 101 18.79 5.86 4.07
N TYR A 102 18.85 6.00 2.75
CA TYR A 102 19.80 5.32 1.88
C TYR A 102 20.61 6.31 1.04
N ASP A 103 21.88 5.98 0.80
CA ASP A 103 22.78 6.69 -0.12
C ASP A 103 23.50 5.63 -0.97
N SER A 104 22.85 5.23 -2.06
CA SER A 104 23.39 4.27 -3.03
C SER A 104 24.10 4.94 -4.20
N GLY A 105 24.03 6.27 -4.28
CA GLY A 105 24.53 7.08 -5.41
C GLY A 105 23.53 7.19 -6.57
N ASP A 106 22.36 6.58 -6.45
CA ASP A 106 21.23 6.74 -7.36
C ASP A 106 20.04 7.30 -6.58
N ARG A 107 19.78 8.59 -6.77
CA ARG A 107 18.80 9.35 -5.97
C ARG A 107 17.38 8.84 -6.18
N ASP A 108 17.05 8.38 -7.38
CA ASP A 108 15.72 7.88 -7.71
C ASP A 108 15.46 6.59 -6.92
N ILE A 109 16.44 5.69 -6.90
CA ILE A 109 16.40 4.46 -6.11
C ILE A 109 16.36 4.76 -4.61
N ASP A 110 17.17 5.72 -4.14
CA ASP A 110 17.24 6.08 -2.73
C ASP A 110 15.90 6.64 -2.23
N VAL A 111 15.21 7.46 -3.03
CA VAL A 111 13.85 7.94 -2.71
C VAL A 111 12.87 6.78 -2.58
N LEU A 112 12.77 5.91 -3.60
CA LEU A 112 11.80 4.81 -3.58
C LEU A 112 12.03 3.82 -2.42
N ARG A 113 13.29 3.63 -2.01
CA ARG A 113 13.64 2.80 -0.84
C ARG A 113 13.36 3.47 0.50
N SER A 114 13.35 4.80 0.54
CA SER A 114 13.09 5.57 1.77
C SER A 114 11.60 5.87 1.99
N LEU A 115 10.73 5.46 1.06
CA LEU A 115 9.28 5.61 1.22
C LEU A 115 8.77 4.94 2.50
N LYS A 116 7.87 5.60 3.20
CA LYS A 116 7.16 5.04 4.36
C LYS A 116 5.84 4.43 3.89
N LEU A 117 5.59 3.17 4.25
CA LEU A 117 4.28 2.55 4.05
C LEU A 117 3.32 3.15 5.08
N LEU A 118 2.37 3.95 4.62
CA LEU A 118 1.42 4.65 5.49
C LEU A 118 0.23 3.75 5.80
N ARG A 119 -0.32 3.13 4.76
CA ARG A 119 -1.60 2.45 4.82
C ARG A 119 -1.66 1.25 3.88
N VAL A 120 -2.39 0.22 4.31
CA VAL A 120 -2.79 -0.92 3.48
C VAL A 120 -4.30 -1.08 3.52
N GLY A 121 -4.95 -0.86 2.38
CA GLY A 121 -6.39 -1.04 2.21
C GLY A 121 -6.71 -2.38 1.54
N PHE A 122 -7.56 -3.19 2.15
CA PHE A 122 -8.06 -4.45 1.60
C PHE A 122 -9.49 -4.32 1.05
N HIS A 123 -9.70 -4.92 -0.11
CA HIS A 123 -10.98 -4.97 -0.83
C HIS A 123 -11.38 -6.42 -1.09
N PRO A 124 -11.83 -7.16 -0.06
CA PRO A 124 -12.05 -8.62 -0.15
C PRO A 124 -13.23 -9.03 -1.03
N HIS A 125 -13.95 -8.07 -1.61
CA HIS A 125 -14.98 -8.30 -2.62
C HIS A 125 -14.41 -8.44 -4.05
N HIS A 126 -13.15 -8.05 -4.25
CA HIS A 126 -12.38 -8.33 -5.46
C HIS A 126 -11.70 -9.70 -5.32
N SER A 127 -11.89 -10.60 -6.27
CA SER A 127 -11.39 -11.99 -6.18
C SER A 127 -10.78 -12.53 -7.46
N GLY A 128 -10.80 -11.76 -8.54
CA GLY A 128 -10.10 -12.02 -9.79
C GLY A 128 -8.61 -11.74 -9.67
N SER A 129 -7.82 -12.44 -10.48
CA SER A 129 -6.34 -12.31 -10.52
C SER A 129 -5.82 -10.99 -11.10
N GLU A 130 -6.71 -10.15 -11.64
CA GLU A 130 -6.38 -8.82 -12.18
C GLU A 130 -7.11 -7.72 -11.39
N GLU A 131 -7.84 -8.09 -10.33
CA GLU A 131 -8.55 -7.13 -9.49
C GLU A 131 -7.68 -6.66 -8.33
N GLN A 132 -7.90 -5.42 -7.90
CA GLN A 132 -7.14 -4.80 -6.82
C GLN A 132 -7.67 -5.30 -5.48
N PHE A 133 -7.06 -6.35 -4.96
CA PHE A 133 -7.43 -6.97 -3.69
C PHE A 133 -6.86 -6.18 -2.50
N ALA A 134 -5.62 -5.70 -2.62
CA ALA A 134 -4.99 -4.84 -1.62
C ALA A 134 -4.30 -3.65 -2.28
N VAL A 135 -4.26 -2.51 -1.61
CA VAL A 135 -3.57 -1.29 -2.07
C VAL A 135 -2.66 -0.82 -0.95
N PHE A 136 -1.38 -0.64 -1.28
CA PHE A 136 -0.34 -0.17 -0.36
C PHE A 136 0.00 1.27 -0.72
N GLU A 137 -0.18 2.19 0.20
CA GLU A 137 0.04 3.63 0.01
C GLU A 137 1.34 4.08 0.67
N TYR A 138 2.18 4.77 -0.10
CA TYR A 138 3.51 5.18 0.28
C TYR A 138 3.68 6.69 0.15
N ALA A 139 4.45 7.27 1.06
CA ALA A 139 4.88 8.66 0.97
C ALA A 139 6.34 8.84 1.39
N LEU A 140 7.00 9.80 0.77
CA LEU A 140 8.24 10.39 1.24
C LEU A 140 7.90 11.65 2.04
N ALA A 141 8.49 11.80 3.22
CA ALA A 141 8.26 12.97 4.07
C ALA A 141 6.76 13.33 4.25
N PRO A 142 5.92 12.42 4.79
CA PRO A 142 4.46 12.60 4.85
C PRO A 142 4.00 13.83 5.65
N ASP A 143 4.88 14.45 6.43
CA ASP A 143 4.62 15.70 7.15
C ASP A 143 4.82 16.95 6.27
N GLU A 144 5.48 16.80 5.11
CA GLU A 144 5.95 17.89 4.23
C GLU A 144 5.39 17.77 2.79
N SER A 145 4.95 16.59 2.36
CA SER A 145 4.32 16.34 1.06
C SER A 145 3.10 15.44 1.20
N ASP A 146 2.04 15.79 0.46
CA ASP A 146 0.79 14.99 0.36
C ASP A 146 0.85 13.95 -0.77
N SER A 147 1.94 13.87 -1.54
CA SER A 147 2.01 12.98 -2.69
C SER A 147 2.05 11.51 -2.25
N ILE A 148 1.21 10.69 -2.86
CA ILE A 148 1.11 9.25 -2.62
C ILE A 148 1.54 8.48 -3.86
N LEU A 149 2.43 7.52 -3.66
CA LEU A 149 2.70 6.45 -4.62
C LEU A 149 2.04 5.18 -4.09
N SER A 150 1.30 4.45 -4.92
CA SER A 150 0.62 3.24 -4.47
C SER A 150 0.89 2.04 -5.36
N ALA A 151 0.85 0.85 -4.75
CA ALA A 151 0.91 -0.43 -5.44
C ALA A 151 -0.31 -1.27 -5.08
N SER A 152 -0.99 -1.78 -6.11
CA SER A 152 -2.13 -2.68 -5.95
C SER A 152 -1.70 -4.13 -6.18
N PHE A 153 -2.20 -5.02 -5.33
CA PHE A 153 -1.93 -6.45 -5.34
C PHE A 153 -3.20 -7.25 -5.62
N ASP A 154 -3.06 -8.37 -6.32
CA ASP A 154 -4.10 -9.39 -6.40
C ASP A 154 -4.14 -10.28 -5.15
N MET A 155 -5.10 -11.21 -5.07
CA MET A 155 -5.23 -12.17 -3.96
C MET A 155 -4.02 -13.12 -3.79
N ARG A 156 -3.10 -13.19 -4.76
CA ARG A 156 -1.91 -14.04 -4.73
C ARG A 156 -0.68 -13.29 -4.21
N GLY A 157 -0.81 -11.97 -4.02
CA GLY A 157 0.29 -11.10 -3.62
C GLY A 157 1.19 -10.71 -4.79
N ASP A 158 0.69 -10.80 -6.02
CA ASP A 158 1.35 -10.29 -7.22
C ASP A 158 0.92 -8.83 -7.45
N VAL A 159 1.88 -7.95 -7.78
CA VAL A 159 1.57 -6.54 -8.11
C VAL A 159 0.87 -6.49 -9.46
N VAL A 160 -0.32 -5.89 -9.50
CA VAL A 160 -1.14 -5.77 -10.73
C VAL A 160 -1.12 -4.38 -11.33
N SER A 161 -0.95 -3.35 -10.51
CA SER A 161 -0.86 -1.96 -10.95
C SER A 161 -0.11 -1.10 -9.94
N THR A 162 0.41 0.01 -10.41
CA THR A 162 0.85 1.14 -9.58
C THR A 162 -0.03 2.34 -9.91
N ASP A 163 -0.10 3.31 -9.02
CA ASP A 163 -0.79 4.58 -9.24
C ASP A 163 -0.10 5.71 -8.47
N VAL A 164 -0.35 6.95 -8.87
CA VAL A 164 0.24 8.13 -8.24
C VAL A 164 -0.80 9.23 -8.09
N ASP A 165 -0.92 9.75 -6.87
CA ASP A 165 -1.67 10.97 -6.56
C ASP A 165 -0.66 12.01 -6.10
N ALA A 166 -0.24 12.87 -7.03
CA ALA A 166 0.82 13.86 -6.83
C ALA A 166 0.38 15.24 -7.33
#